data_AF-A0A078MMF8-F1
#
_entry.id   AF-A0A078MMF8-F1
#
_cell.length_a   1.000
_cell.length_b   1.000
_cell.length_c   1.000
_cell.angle_alpha   90.00
_cell.angle_beta   90.00
_cell.angle_gamma   90.00
#
_symmetry.space_group_name_H-M   'P 1'
#
loop_
_entity.id
_entity.type
_entity.pdbx_description
1 polymer ?
#
loop_
_entity_poly.entity_id
_entity_poly.type
_entity_poly.pdbx_seq_one_letter_code
_entity_poly.pdbx_strand_id
1 'polypeptide(L)'
;MDKRLPHNAKEGLLYGAIICTLTVLFMSTFSITLNEGTFNTAIALTIIKVIPLVWVIAMVLEPILVGRVAEKLVQLFTAPTDSFHAKIFLRIFFTVFGMSLIMTFIGEMLANGIGTATFGNAISVWPRNFMVVLLVESLVIQPIARATMVRLHRIA
;
A
#
# COMPACT_ATOMS: atom_id res chain seq x y z
N MET A 1 6.36 8.68 -23.62
CA MET A 1 6.17 8.03 -22.31
C MET A 1 5.73 9.08 -21.30
N ASP A 2 4.73 8.80 -20.47
CA ASP A 2 4.25 9.76 -19.47
C ASP A 2 5.34 9.96 -18.39
N LYS A 3 5.79 11.20 -18.20
CA LYS A 3 6.83 11.56 -17.23
C LYS A 3 6.43 11.30 -15.76
N ARG A 4 5.15 11.04 -15.50
CA ARG A 4 4.59 10.80 -14.16
C ARG A 4 4.69 9.34 -13.71
N LEU A 5 5.00 8.42 -14.62
CA LEU A 5 5.10 6.99 -14.36
C LEU A 5 6.54 6.51 -14.51
N PRO A 6 6.94 5.44 -13.80
CA PRO A 6 8.25 4.82 -13.99
C PRO A 6 8.35 4.19 -15.38
N HIS A 7 9.46 4.44 -16.08
CA HIS A 7 9.80 3.87 -17.39
C HIS A 7 10.65 2.61 -17.28
N ASN A 8 11.42 2.49 -16.19
CA ASN A 8 12.36 1.38 -15.96
C ASN A 8 12.11 0.65 -14.64
N ALA A 9 12.62 -0.59 -14.51
CA ALA A 9 12.49 -1.37 -13.28
C ALA A 9 13.09 -0.67 -12.04
N LYS A 10 14.18 0.10 -12.22
CA LYS A 10 14.79 0.90 -11.14
C LYS A 10 13.86 2.01 -10.65
N GLU A 11 13.21 2.72 -11.57
CA GLU A 11 12.23 3.76 -11.26
C GLU A 11 10.97 3.14 -10.65
N GLY A 12 10.55 1.96 -11.10
CA GLY A 12 9.45 1.20 -10.52
C GLY A 12 9.72 0.83 -9.06
N LEU A 13 10.93 0.36 -8.75
CA LEU A 13 11.36 0.07 -7.39
C LEU A 13 11.36 1.33 -6.52
N LEU A 14 11.87 2.46 -7.02
CA LEU A 14 11.85 3.73 -6.30
C LEU A 14 10.42 4.22 -6.06
N TYR A 15 9.56 4.12 -7.08
CA TYR A 15 8.15 4.51 -7.01
C TYR A 15 7.41 3.70 -5.94
N GLY A 16 7.56 2.37 -5.97
CA GLY A 16 6.99 1.47 -4.97
C GLY A 16 7.57 1.73 -3.57
N ALA A 17 8.88 1.94 -3.45
CA ALA A 17 9.52 2.24 -2.16
C ALA A 17 8.97 3.52 -1.51
N ILE A 18 8.72 4.58 -2.29
CA ILE A 18 8.12 5.82 -1.77
C ILE A 18 6.70 5.55 -1.25
N ILE A 19 5.87 4.88 -2.06
CA ILE A 19 4.50 4.56 -1.68
C ILE A 19 4.48 3.69 -0.44
N CYS A 20 5.21 2.57 -0.46
CA CYS A 20 5.31 1.63 0.65
C CYS A 20 5.78 2.31 1.94
N THR A 21 6.83 3.12 1.88
CA THR A 21 7.35 3.82 3.06
C THR A 21 6.31 4.75 3.67
N LEU A 22 5.66 5.59 2.85
CA LEU A 22 4.66 6.53 3.32
C LEU A 22 3.42 5.80 3.88
N THR A 23 2.95 4.77 3.19
CA THR A 23 1.78 3.98 3.62
C THR A 23 2.05 3.24 4.92
N VAL A 24 3.20 2.59 5.06
CA VAL A 24 3.56 1.84 6.27
C VAL A 24 3.73 2.78 7.47
N LEU A 25 4.39 3.93 7.29
CA LEU A 25 4.52 4.93 8.35
C LEU A 25 3.16 5.46 8.80
N PHE A 26 2.31 5.83 7.85
CA PHE A 26 0.98 6.35 8.13
C PHE A 26 0.10 5.31 8.83
N MET A 27 -0.04 4.11 8.25
CA MET A 27 -0.94 3.09 8.79
C MET A 27 -0.45 2.49 10.11
N SER A 28 0.86 2.33 10.30
CA SER A 28 1.39 1.85 11.58
C SER A 28 1.07 2.83 12.70
N THR A 29 1.25 4.13 12.45
CA THR A 29 0.90 5.17 13.42
C THR A 29 -0.62 5.21 13.65
N PHE A 30 -1.40 5.24 12.58
CA PHE A 30 -2.86 5.36 12.64
C PHE A 30 -3.53 4.17 13.32
N SER A 31 -3.23 2.94 12.87
CA SER A 31 -3.90 1.74 13.37
C SER A 31 -3.54 1.43 14.83
N ILE A 32 -2.28 1.66 15.23
CA ILE A 32 -1.84 1.35 16.60
C ILE A 32 -2.36 2.42 17.57
N THR A 33 -2.32 3.70 17.20
CA THR A 33 -2.90 4.77 18.04
C THR A 33 -4.40 4.59 18.23
N LEU A 34 -5.12 4.13 17.20
CA LEU A 34 -6.56 3.83 17.31
C LEU A 34 -6.86 2.64 18.23
N ASN A 35 -6.04 1.59 18.19
CA ASN A 35 -6.27 0.40 19.02
C ASN A 35 -5.92 0.64 20.49
N GLU A 36 -4.85 1.39 20.77
CA GLU A 36 -4.37 1.66 22.13
C GLU A 36 -5.03 2.89 22.79
N GLY A 37 -5.66 3.75 22.00
CA GLY A 37 -6.31 4.99 22.47
C GLY A 37 -5.36 6.05 23.04
N THR A 38 -4.06 5.76 23.13
CA THR A 38 -3.02 6.66 23.63
C THR A 38 -1.75 6.51 22.79
N PHE A 39 -0.97 7.59 22.69
CA PHE A 39 0.35 7.55 22.07
C PHE A 39 1.41 7.69 23.17
N ASN A 40 2.09 6.59 23.49
CA ASN A 40 3.15 6.56 24.48
C ASN A 40 4.49 6.09 23.87
N THR A 41 5.58 6.25 24.61
CA THR A 41 6.92 5.89 24.15
C THR A 41 7.07 4.39 23.89
N ALA A 42 6.35 3.53 24.62
CA ALA A 42 6.40 2.08 24.43
C ALA A 42 5.75 1.66 23.09
N ILE A 43 4.61 2.27 22.76
CA ILE A 43 3.89 2.10 21.50
C ILE A 43 4.75 2.59 20.33
N ALA A 44 5.38 3.75 20.46
CA ALA A 44 6.31 4.27 19.45
C ALA A 44 7.47 3.30 19.20
N LEU A 45 8.02 2.68 20.25
CA LEU A 45 9.08 1.69 20.13
C LEU A 45 8.62 0.41 19.41
N THR A 46 7.40 -0.04 19.69
CA THR A 46 6.78 -1.18 18.99
C THR A 46 6.57 -0.89 17.52
N ILE A 47 6.04 0.30 17.19
CA ILE A 47 5.86 0.77 15.82
C ILE A 47 7.20 0.71 15.06
N ILE A 48 8.25 1.28 15.64
CA ILE A 48 9.59 1.31 15.01
C ILE A 48 10.16 -0.09 14.77
N LYS A 49 9.89 -1.05 15.65
CA LYS A 49 10.35 -2.44 15.49
C LYS A 49 9.60 -3.18 14.38
N VAL A 50 8.31 -2.92 14.22
CA VAL A 50 7.44 -3.64 13.26
C VAL A 50 7.54 -3.05 11.86
N ILE A 51 7.74 -1.73 11.72
CA ILE A 51 7.82 -1.04 10.42
C ILE A 51 8.80 -1.71 9.44
N PRO A 52 10.07 -2.00 9.80
CA PRO A 52 11.03 -2.58 8.84
C PRO A 52 10.57 -3.94 8.31
N LEU A 53 10.01 -4.78 9.18
CA LEU A 53 9.50 -6.10 8.81
C LEU A 53 8.33 -5.97 7.83
N VAL A 54 7.33 -5.15 8.17
CA VAL A 54 6.14 -4.90 7.34
C VAL A 54 6.53 -4.29 6.00
N TRP A 55 7.50 -3.37 6.00
CA TRP A 55 8.01 -2.71 4.80
C TRP A 55 8.68 -3.71 3.84
N VAL A 56 9.56 -4.58 4.35
CA VAL A 56 10.21 -5.61 3.52
C VAL A 56 9.18 -6.57 2.93
N ILE A 57 8.22 -7.02 3.75
CA ILE A 57 7.13 -7.89 3.30
C ILE A 57 6.34 -7.23 2.17
N ALA A 58 5.95 -5.96 2.35
CA ALA A 58 5.19 -5.22 1.36
C ALA A 58 5.97 -5.00 0.05
N MET A 59 7.26 -4.64 0.14
CA MET A 59 8.14 -4.44 -1.02
C MET A 59 8.35 -5.71 -1.86
N VAL A 60 8.19 -6.89 -1.26
CA VAL A 60 8.28 -8.18 -1.96
C VAL A 60 6.92 -8.60 -2.52
N LEU A 61 5.86 -8.54 -1.72
CA LEU A 61 4.52 -8.97 -2.10
C LEU A 61 3.88 -8.11 -3.19
N GLU A 62 4.07 -6.79 -3.11
CA GLU A 62 3.46 -5.84 -4.04
C GLU A 62 3.88 -6.15 -5.49
N PRO A 63 5.16 -6.10 -5.89
CA PRO A 63 5.53 -6.29 -7.29
C PRO A 63 5.34 -7.74 -7.79
N ILE A 64 5.50 -8.74 -6.91
CA ILE A 64 5.51 -10.15 -7.32
C ILE A 64 4.09 -10.70 -7.48
N LEU A 65 3.21 -10.36 -6.53
CA LEU A 65 1.88 -10.96 -6.43
C LEU A 65 0.80 -9.93 -6.76
N VAL A 66 0.69 -8.88 -5.94
CA VAL A 66 -0.47 -7.98 -6.03
C VAL A 66 -0.46 -7.13 -7.29
N GLY A 67 0.69 -6.55 -7.64
CA GLY A 67 0.85 -5.70 -8.82
C GLY A 67 0.55 -6.45 -10.12
N ARG A 68 0.98 -7.72 -10.22
CA ARG A 68 0.66 -8.58 -11.38
C ARG A 68 -0.82 -8.93 -11.44
N VAL A 69 -1.44 -9.25 -10.31
CA VAL A 69 -2.88 -9.52 -10.25
C VAL A 69 -3.68 -8.27 -10.59
N ALA A 70 -3.32 -7.12 -10.02
CA ALA A 70 -3.96 -5.84 -10.29
C ALA A 70 -3.85 -5.44 -11.78
N GLU A 71 -2.68 -5.63 -12.40
CA GLU A 71 -2.52 -5.36 -13.83
C GLU A 71 -3.43 -6.24 -14.70
N LYS A 72 -3.53 -7.54 -14.39
CA LYS A 72 -4.45 -8.45 -15.09
C LYS A 72 -5.91 -8.06 -14.89
N LEU A 73 -6.30 -7.65 -13.68
CA LEU A 73 -7.67 -7.19 -13.41
C LEU A 73 -7.98 -5.90 -14.17
N VAL A 74 -7.06 -4.94 -14.22
CA VAL A 74 -7.23 -3.71 -15.03
C VAL A 74 -7.41 -4.06 -16.50
N GLN A 75 -6.60 -4.97 -17.04
CA GLN A 75 -6.74 -5.42 -18.43
C GLN A 75 -8.06 -6.14 -18.70
N LEU A 76 -8.60 -6.86 -17.71
CA LEU A 76 -9.89 -7.54 -17.81
C LEU A 76 -11.07 -6.57 -17.75
N PHE A 77 -10.97 -5.52 -16.91
CA PHE A 77 -12.04 -4.57 -16.64
C PHE A 77 -11.97 -3.27 -17.46
N THR A 78 -10.95 -3.08 -18.30
CA THR A 78 -10.81 -1.87 -19.13
C THR A 78 -10.58 -2.19 -20.59
N ALA A 79 -11.18 -1.39 -21.46
CA ALA A 79 -10.95 -1.42 -22.90
C ALA A 79 -9.75 -0.53 -23.28
N PRO A 80 -9.09 -0.77 -24.43
CA PRO A 80 -8.04 0.11 -24.95
C PRO A 80 -8.47 1.57 -25.09
N THR A 81 -9.76 1.81 -25.35
CA THR A 81 -10.39 3.13 -25.53
C THR A 81 -10.67 3.88 -24.22
N ASP A 82 -10.59 3.20 -23.07
CA ASP A 82 -10.89 3.83 -21.79
C ASP A 82 -9.84 4.86 -21.38
N SER A 83 -10.32 5.90 -20.69
CA SER A 83 -9.50 7.01 -20.19
C SER A 83 -8.31 6.51 -19.38
N PHE A 84 -7.14 7.10 -19.65
CA PHE A 84 -5.91 6.86 -18.91
C PHE A 84 -6.08 7.02 -17.39
N HIS A 85 -6.87 8.02 -16.97
CA HIS A 85 -7.16 8.25 -15.55
C HIS A 85 -7.99 7.11 -14.93
N ALA A 86 -8.92 6.52 -15.69
CA ALA A 86 -9.74 5.40 -15.22
C ALA A 86 -8.88 4.13 -15.02
N LYS A 87 -7.97 3.85 -15.96
CA LYS A 87 -7.02 2.73 -15.86
C LYS A 87 -6.09 2.87 -14.66
N ILE A 88 -5.58 4.08 -14.43
CA ILE A 88 -4.77 4.36 -13.24
C ILE A 88 -5.59 4.14 -11.97
N PHE A 89 -6.79 4.72 -11.88
CA PHE A 89 -7.62 4.56 -10.70
C PHE A 89 -7.96 3.10 -10.40
N LEU A 90 -8.32 2.30 -11.42
CA LEU A 90 -8.57 0.87 -11.24
C LEU A 90 -7.33 0.11 -10.80
N ARG A 91 -6.16 0.45 -11.36
CA ARG A 91 -4.89 -0.15 -10.91
C ARG A 91 -4.66 0.11 -9.43
N ILE A 92 -4.85 1.35 -9.00
CA ILE A 92 -4.73 1.75 -7.59
C ILE A 92 -5.71 0.96 -6.75
N PHE A 93 -6.98 0.94 -7.14
CA PHE A 93 -8.02 0.27 -6.40
C PHE A 93 -7.70 -1.21 -6.21
N PHE A 94 -7.35 -1.94 -7.28
CA PHE A 94 -7.01 -3.36 -7.18
C PHE A 94 -5.72 -3.62 -6.41
N THR A 95 -4.70 -2.77 -6.57
CA THR A 95 -3.46 -2.90 -5.79
C THR A 95 -3.72 -2.68 -4.30
N VAL A 96 -4.40 -1.59 -3.93
CA VAL A 96 -4.73 -1.28 -2.54
C VAL A 96 -5.64 -2.34 -1.94
N PHE A 97 -6.64 -2.81 -2.70
CA PHE A 97 -7.54 -3.87 -2.26
C PHE A 97 -6.77 -5.15 -1.94
N GLY A 98 -5.93 -5.62 -2.88
CA GLY A 98 -5.13 -6.83 -2.71
C GLY A 98 -4.11 -6.70 -1.57
N MET A 99 -3.35 -5.60 -1.54
CA MET A 99 -2.35 -5.35 -0.49
C MET A 99 -3.02 -5.19 0.88
N SER A 100 -4.11 -4.45 0.98
CA SER A 100 -4.81 -4.23 2.24
C SER A 100 -5.33 -5.54 2.83
N LEU A 101 -5.92 -6.41 2.01
CA LEU A 101 -6.42 -7.71 2.47
C LEU A 101 -5.27 -8.57 2.98
N ILE A 102 -4.21 -8.77 2.17
CA ILE A 102 -3.06 -9.59 2.54
C ILE A 102 -2.35 -9.06 3.78
N MET A 103 -2.08 -7.76 3.84
CA MET A 103 -1.36 -7.15 4.95
C MET A 103 -2.18 -7.14 6.24
N THR A 104 -3.51 -7.06 6.16
CA THR A 104 -4.36 -7.17 7.35
C THR A 104 -4.30 -8.58 7.92
N PHE A 105 -4.35 -9.61 7.10
CA PHE A 105 -4.15 -10.99 7.58
C PHE A 105 -2.75 -11.23 8.13
N ILE A 106 -1.71 -10.77 7.43
CA ILE A 106 -0.32 -10.92 7.91
C ILE A 106 -0.14 -10.18 9.25
N GLY A 107 -0.62 -8.94 9.36
CA GLY A 107 -0.52 -8.16 10.59
C GLY A 107 -1.20 -8.84 11.77
N GLU A 108 -2.40 -9.37 11.54
CA GLU A 108 -3.17 -10.09 12.56
C GLU A 108 -2.50 -11.42 12.96
N MET A 109 -1.94 -12.16 11.99
CA MET A 109 -1.16 -13.37 12.26
C MET A 109 0.13 -13.09 13.05
N LEU A 110 0.80 -11.96 12.78
CA LEU A 110 2.00 -11.54 13.50
C LEU A 110 1.67 -11.09 14.93
N ALA A 111 0.50 -10.49 15.15
CA ALA A 111 0.08 -9.99 16.46
C ALA A 111 -0.47 -11.10 17.37
N ASN A 112 -1.37 -11.93 16.84
CA ASN A 112 -2.19 -12.86 17.63
C ASN A 112 -1.96 -14.35 17.29
N GLY A 113 -1.04 -14.65 16.36
CA GLY A 113 -0.77 -16.01 15.91
C GLY A 113 -1.80 -16.53 14.90
N ILE A 114 -1.66 -17.80 14.50
CA ILE A 114 -2.53 -18.44 13.51
C ILE A 114 -3.69 -19.13 14.22
N GLY A 115 -4.91 -18.60 14.04
CA GLY A 115 -6.13 -19.18 14.61
C GLY A 115 -7.39 -18.70 13.89
N THR A 116 -8.53 -19.33 14.19
CA THR A 116 -9.84 -18.93 13.64
C THR A 116 -10.27 -17.53 14.10
N ALA A 117 -9.90 -17.16 15.34
CA ALA A 117 -10.13 -15.83 15.89
C ALA A 117 -9.36 -14.72 15.13
N THR A 118 -8.14 -15.01 14.71
CA THR A 118 -7.29 -14.15 13.85
C THR A 118 -8.01 -13.81 12.55
N PHE A 119 -8.67 -14.79 11.91
CA PHE A 119 -9.39 -14.56 10.66
C PHE A 119 -10.63 -13.67 10.85
N GLY A 120 -11.40 -13.92 11.92
CA GLY A 120 -12.56 -13.11 12.27
C GLY A 120 -12.18 -11.66 12.58
N ASN A 121 -11.11 -11.45 13.35
CA ASN A 121 -10.64 -10.12 13.69
C ASN A 121 -10.13 -9.38 12.45
N ALA A 122 -9.29 -10.03 11.62
CA ALA A 122 -8.79 -9.46 10.38
C ALA A 122 -9.91 -8.95 9.47
N ILE A 123 -10.99 -9.72 9.27
CA ILE A 123 -12.13 -9.30 8.45
C ILE A 123 -12.89 -8.14 9.08
N SER A 124 -12.99 -8.08 10.42
CA SER A 124 -13.70 -6.98 11.09
C SER A 124 -12.95 -5.64 10.96
N VAL A 125 -11.61 -5.68 11.00
CA VAL A 125 -10.76 -4.49 10.98
C VAL A 125 -10.41 -4.07 9.56
N TRP A 126 -10.38 -5.01 8.61
CA TRP A 126 -9.98 -4.79 7.23
C TRP A 126 -10.74 -3.66 6.52
N PRO A 127 -12.09 -3.57 6.54
CA PRO A 127 -12.81 -2.53 5.79
C PRO A 127 -12.40 -1.11 6.19
N ARG A 128 -12.21 -0.88 7.49
CA ARG A 128 -11.74 0.40 8.03
C ARG A 128 -10.35 0.73 7.50
N ASN A 129 -9.42 -0.22 7.63
CA ASN A 129 -8.03 -0.02 7.20
C ASN A 129 -7.96 0.18 5.68
N PHE A 130 -8.68 -0.63 4.91
CA PHE A 130 -8.79 -0.52 3.46
C PHE A 130 -9.27 0.87 3.02
N MET A 131 -10.36 1.38 3.59
CA MET A 131 -10.88 2.70 3.23
C MET A 131 -9.86 3.82 3.51
N VAL A 132 -9.18 3.75 4.66
CA VAL A 132 -8.18 4.74 5.04
C VAL A 132 -6.96 4.70 4.10
N VAL A 133 -6.42 3.51 3.81
CA VAL A 133 -5.32 3.37 2.84
C VAL A 133 -5.75 3.89 1.48
N LEU A 134 -6.91 3.48 0.99
CA LEU A 134 -7.38 3.87 -0.34
C LEU A 134 -7.50 5.39 -0.47
N LEU A 135 -8.04 6.08 0.54
CA LEU A 135 -8.16 7.53 0.54
C LEU A 135 -6.79 8.21 0.60
N VAL A 136 -5.93 7.82 1.54
CA VAL A 136 -4.62 8.45 1.71
C VAL A 136 -3.72 8.17 0.51
N GLU A 137 -3.79 6.96 -0.04
CA GLU A 137 -2.95 6.56 -1.17
C GLU A 137 -3.36 7.26 -2.47
N SER A 138 -4.68 7.38 -2.71
CA SER A 138 -5.20 8.08 -3.89
C SER A 138 -5.01 9.60 -3.82
N LEU A 139 -5.23 10.22 -2.65
CA LEU A 139 -5.23 11.68 -2.50
C LEU A 139 -3.86 12.28 -2.19
N VAL A 140 -2.98 11.55 -1.50
CA VAL A 140 -1.73 12.11 -0.96
C VAL A 140 -0.51 11.35 -1.48
N ILE A 141 -0.42 10.05 -1.21
CA ILE A 141 0.82 9.29 -1.42
C ILE A 141 1.17 9.16 -2.90
N GLN A 142 0.21 8.80 -3.75
CA GLN A 142 0.51 8.66 -5.17
C GLN A 142 0.77 9.97 -5.89
N PRO A 143 0.06 11.09 -5.62
CA PRO A 143 0.47 12.39 -6.11
C PRO A 143 1.91 12.75 -5.74
N ILE A 144 2.33 12.47 -4.50
CA ILE A 144 3.73 12.65 -4.06
C ILE A 144 4.69 11.77 -4.86
N ALA A 145 4.39 10.47 -5.00
CA ALA A 145 5.23 9.54 -5.76
C ALA A 145 5.36 9.95 -7.23
N ARG A 146 4.26 10.38 -7.87
CA ARG A 146 4.26 10.90 -9.25
C ARG A 146 5.04 12.20 -9.37
N ALA A 147 4.94 13.11 -8.40
CA ALA A 147 5.72 14.34 -8.39
C ALA A 147 7.23 14.07 -8.30
N THR A 148 7.64 13.07 -7.53
CA THR A 148 9.04 12.61 -7.47
C THR A 148 9.53 12.07 -8.81
N MET A 149 8.71 11.27 -9.51
CA MET A 149 9.04 10.79 -10.85
C MET A 149 9.22 11.93 -11.86
N VAL A 150 8.34 12.94 -11.82
CA VAL A 150 8.48 14.12 -12.70
C VAL A 150 9.77 14.89 -12.42
N ARG A 151 10.15 15.03 -11.14
CA ARG A 151 11.43 15.67 -10.77
C ARG A 151 12.63 14.87 -11.26
N LEU A 152 12.61 13.55 -11.09
CA LEU A 152 13.67 12.67 -11.56
C LEU A 152 13.88 12.79 -13.07
N HIS A 153 12.79 12.72 -13.85
CA HIS A 153 12.82 12.87 -15.32
C HIS A 153 13.09 14.29 -15.83
N ARG A 154 13.19 15.28 -14.95
CA ARG A 154 13.61 16.65 -15.31
C ARG A 154 15.11 16.85 -15.13
N ILE A 155 15.73 16.04 -14.27
CA ILE A 155 17.16 16.13 -13.91
C ILE A 155 17.99 15.14 -14.76
N ALA A 156 17.38 14.02 -15.16
CA ALA A 156 17.93 13.07 -16.14
C ALA A 156 17.80 13.60 -17.58
#